data_AF-A0A1X7JVY5-F1
#
_entry.id   AF-A0A1X7JVY5-F1
#
_cell.length_a   1.000
_cell.length_b   1.000
_cell.length_c   1.000
_cell.angle_alpha   90.00
_cell.angle_beta   90.00
_cell.angle_gamma   90.00
#
_symmetry.space_group_name_H-M   'P 1'
#
loop_
_entity.id
_entity.type
_entity.pdbx_description
1 polymer ?
#
loop_
_entity_poly.entity_id
_entity_poly.type
_entity_poly.pdbx_seq_one_letter_code
_entity_poly.pdbx_strand_id
1 'polypeptide(L)'
;MGSVEKVTWTGLSVNDVPQYRLTLRVRGTDLQEFTGQLSLFIRPHELGTFAPGTIMPVAYEPEKPQRLMEVPDDRMEEAQQMYHRQRVLMGLADPRGPEIHARGTVTTGVIMSVTPTGEIRHGHTGIEIAVRFRDLGGNLVDRSKVTFLTPSMLSRLTVGRQIEVFHLPEDDTQFSFAVDTIDVGPAAE
;
A
#
# COMPACT_ATOMS: atom_id res chain seq x y z
N MET A 1 -10.10 -2.02 0.22
CA MET A 1 -9.37 -1.02 1.05
C MET A 1 -10.12 0.29 1.06
N GLY A 2 -10.07 1.02 2.18
CA GLY A 2 -10.61 2.37 2.32
C GLY A 2 -9.52 3.37 2.71
N SER A 3 -9.60 4.58 2.17
CA SER A 3 -8.82 5.73 2.64
C SER A 3 -9.66 6.52 3.63
N VAL A 4 -9.14 6.77 4.83
CA VAL A 4 -9.81 7.63 5.80
C VAL A 4 -9.87 9.06 5.26
N GLU A 5 -11.06 9.63 5.21
CA GLU A 5 -11.27 11.04 4.83
C GLU A 5 -11.54 11.90 6.07
N LYS A 6 -12.23 11.34 7.06
CA LYS A 6 -12.64 12.08 8.26
C LYS A 6 -12.80 11.14 9.46
N VAL A 7 -12.39 11.62 10.63
CA VAL A 7 -12.62 10.98 11.93
C VAL A 7 -13.48 11.92 12.77
N THR A 8 -14.59 11.41 13.33
CA THR A 8 -15.52 12.22 14.13
C THR A 8 -15.89 11.47 15.40
N TRP A 9 -15.73 12.09 16.57
CA TRP A 9 -16.23 11.52 17.83
C TRP A 9 -17.76 11.42 17.78
N THR A 10 -18.33 10.28 18.17
CA THR A 10 -19.79 10.06 18.09
C THR A 10 -20.54 10.59 19.32
N GLY A 11 -19.82 10.97 20.39
CA GLY A 11 -20.41 11.28 21.69
C GLY A 11 -20.62 10.05 22.58
N LEU A 12 -20.48 8.83 22.04
CA LEU A 12 -20.58 7.58 22.80
C LEU A 12 -19.21 7.20 23.38
N SER A 13 -19.21 6.62 24.57
CA SER A 13 -18.04 5.97 25.18
C SER A 13 -18.49 4.73 25.97
N VAL A 14 -17.62 3.74 26.05
CA VAL A 14 -17.81 2.52 26.87
C VAL A 14 -16.50 2.28 27.63
N ASN A 15 -16.57 2.18 28.96
CA ASN A 15 -15.40 2.00 29.83
C ASN A 15 -14.27 3.00 29.51
N ASP A 16 -14.62 4.29 29.41
CA ASP A 16 -13.70 5.40 29.07
C ASP A 16 -13.02 5.32 27.70
N VAL A 17 -13.41 4.35 26.86
CA VAL A 17 -12.99 4.31 25.46
C VAL A 17 -14.02 5.02 24.60
N PRO A 18 -13.67 6.16 23.95
CA PRO A 18 -14.59 6.88 23.08
C PRO A 18 -14.82 6.12 21.77
N GLN A 19 -16.04 6.22 21.25
CA GLN A 19 -16.36 5.74 19.91
C GLN A 19 -16.17 6.86 18.89
N TYR A 20 -15.48 6.54 17.80
CA TYR A 20 -15.32 7.40 16.64
C TYR A 20 -16.01 6.80 15.43
N ARG A 21 -16.51 7.67 14.57
CA ARG A 21 -16.97 7.36 13.23
C ARG A 21 -15.92 7.81 12.22
N LEU A 22 -15.37 6.85 11.51
CA LEU A 22 -14.47 7.06 10.39
C LEU A 22 -15.33 7.09 9.13
N THR A 23 -15.16 8.13 8.32
CA THR A 23 -15.68 8.20 6.96
C THR A 23 -14.55 7.84 6.03
N LEU A 24 -14.75 6.82 5.21
CA LEU A 24 -13.73 6.29 4.31
C LEU A 24 -14.22 6.33 2.87
N ARG A 25 -13.34 6.72 1.95
CA ARG A 25 -13.51 6.46 0.52
C ARG A 25 -12.99 5.07 0.23
N VAL A 26 -13.89 4.19 -0.19
CA VAL A 26 -13.61 2.77 -0.42
C VAL A 26 -13.63 2.50 -1.91
N ARG A 27 -12.65 1.72 -2.37
CA ARG A 27 -12.69 1.11 -3.70
C ARG A 27 -13.11 -0.34 -3.58
N GLY A 28 -14.32 -0.62 -4.06
CA GLY A 28 -14.93 -1.93 -4.08
C GLY A 28 -14.21 -2.91 -4.99
N THR A 29 -14.58 -4.18 -4.88
CA THR A 29 -13.98 -5.28 -5.65
C THR A 29 -14.21 -5.14 -7.16
N ASP A 30 -15.25 -4.43 -7.54
CA ASP A 30 -15.64 -4.04 -8.90
C ASP A 30 -14.97 -2.75 -9.40
N LEU A 31 -13.99 -2.23 -8.64
CA LEU A 31 -13.31 -0.95 -8.85
C LEU A 31 -14.21 0.28 -8.72
N GLN A 32 -15.48 0.13 -8.35
CA GLN A 32 -16.34 1.27 -8.06
C GLN A 32 -15.93 1.91 -6.74
N GLU A 33 -16.11 3.22 -6.68
CA GLU A 33 -15.81 3.98 -5.48
C GLU A 33 -17.09 4.41 -4.78
N PHE A 34 -17.09 4.30 -3.46
CA PHE A 34 -18.17 4.79 -2.62
C PHE A 34 -17.63 5.28 -1.29
N THR A 35 -18.39 6.14 -0.63
CA THR A 35 -18.09 6.57 0.73
C THR A 35 -18.83 5.69 1.72
N GLY A 36 -18.11 5.12 2.68
CA GLY A 36 -18.67 4.31 3.76
C GLY A 36 -18.28 4.83 5.14
N GLN A 37 -18.95 4.31 6.16
CA GLN A 37 -18.74 4.68 7.55
C GLN A 37 -18.40 3.44 8.38
N LEU A 38 -17.32 3.54 9.15
CA LEU A 38 -16.89 2.55 10.13
C LEU A 38 -16.95 3.19 11.52
N SER A 39 -17.53 2.50 12.50
CA SER A 39 -17.56 3.00 13.90
C SER A 39 -16.71 2.10 14.78
N LEU A 40 -15.72 2.68 15.43
CA LEU A 40 -14.73 1.98 16.26
C LEU A 40 -14.63 2.62 17.64
N PHE A 41 -14.37 1.81 18.66
CA PHE A 41 -13.91 2.30 19.95
C PHE A 41 -12.38 2.43 19.88
N ILE A 42 -11.86 3.64 19.96
CA ILE A 42 -10.44 3.93 19.72
C ILE A 42 -9.86 4.58 20.97
N ARG A 43 -8.76 4.05 21.49
CA ARG A 43 -8.08 4.66 22.63
C ARG A 43 -7.39 5.95 22.18
N PRO A 44 -7.25 6.97 23.05
CA PRO A 44 -6.65 8.25 22.66
C PRO A 44 -5.26 8.15 22.02
N HIS A 45 -4.43 7.19 22.44
CA HIS A 45 -3.09 6.99 21.87
C HIS A 45 -3.09 6.28 20.50
N GLU A 46 -4.17 5.58 20.14
CA GLU A 46 -4.34 4.89 18.85
C GLU A 46 -4.94 5.80 17.78
N LEU A 47 -5.49 6.96 18.16
CA LEU A 47 -6.22 7.85 17.25
C LEU A 47 -5.34 8.32 16.07
N GLY A 48 -4.03 8.47 16.29
CA GLY A 48 -3.07 8.85 15.26
C GLY A 48 -2.99 7.87 14.09
N THR A 49 -3.28 6.58 14.33
CA THR A 49 -3.30 5.54 13.30
C THR A 49 -4.39 5.78 12.25
N PHE A 50 -5.48 6.45 12.62
CA PHE A 50 -6.65 6.66 11.76
C PHE A 50 -6.72 8.07 11.16
N ALA A 51 -5.60 8.77 11.03
CA ALA A 51 -5.57 10.11 10.44
C ALA A 51 -6.11 10.11 8.99
N PRO A 52 -6.66 11.25 8.50
CA PRO A 52 -7.00 11.39 7.10
C PRO A 52 -5.83 11.02 6.18
N GLY A 53 -6.10 10.18 5.18
CA GLY A 53 -5.11 9.60 4.29
C GLY A 53 -4.63 8.20 4.69
N THR A 54 -4.91 7.73 5.91
CA THR A 54 -4.65 6.33 6.31
C THR A 54 -5.40 5.38 5.37
N ILE A 55 -4.69 4.42 4.81
CA ILE A 55 -5.28 3.33 4.02
C ILE A 55 -5.45 2.13 4.94
N MET A 56 -6.67 1.59 5.02
CA MET A 56 -6.95 0.43 5.85
C MET A 56 -7.86 -0.59 5.15
N PRO A 57 -7.73 -1.89 5.50
CA PRO A 57 -8.68 -2.90 5.07
C PRO A 57 -10.04 -2.66 5.74
N VAL A 58 -11.11 -2.82 4.96
CA VAL A 58 -12.50 -2.71 5.42
C VAL A 58 -13.33 -3.76 4.71
N ALA A 59 -14.29 -4.33 5.43
CA ALA A 59 -15.32 -5.22 4.90
C ALA A 59 -16.65 -4.45 4.74
N TYR A 60 -17.50 -4.90 3.81
CA TYR A 60 -18.84 -4.36 3.61
C TYR A 60 -19.75 -5.42 3.01
N GLU A 61 -21.06 -5.28 3.27
CA GLU A 61 -22.09 -6.08 2.58
C GLU A 61 -22.45 -5.38 1.26
N PRO A 62 -22.51 -6.09 0.11
CA PRO A 62 -22.87 -5.48 -1.17
C PRO A 62 -24.24 -4.80 -1.19
N GLU A 63 -25.18 -5.27 -0.38
CA GLU A 63 -26.52 -4.66 -0.25
C GLU A 63 -26.51 -3.35 0.56
N LYS A 64 -25.48 -3.14 1.39
CA LYS A 64 -25.31 -1.96 2.27
C LYS A 64 -23.86 -1.50 2.31
N PRO A 65 -23.28 -1.11 1.16
CA PRO A 65 -21.84 -0.84 1.06
C PRO A 65 -21.40 0.33 1.94
N GLN A 66 -22.30 1.26 2.28
CA GLN A 66 -21.99 2.40 3.13
C GLN A 66 -21.75 2.01 4.60
N ARG A 67 -22.15 0.81 5.04
CA ARG A 67 -21.90 0.32 6.41
C ARG A 67 -20.67 -0.57 6.40
N LEU A 68 -19.55 0.01 6.81
CA LEU A 68 -18.27 -0.68 6.85
C LEU A 68 -18.09 -1.46 8.16
N MET A 69 -17.30 -2.52 8.06
CA MET A 69 -16.91 -3.38 9.17
C MET A 69 -15.39 -3.57 9.14
N GLU A 70 -14.82 -3.89 10.30
CA GLU A 70 -13.43 -4.34 10.37
C GLU A 70 -13.27 -5.65 9.60
N VAL A 71 -12.11 -5.81 8.98
CA VAL A 71 -11.75 -7.10 8.38
C VAL A 71 -11.30 -8.00 9.52
N PRO A 72 -11.92 -9.19 9.72
CA PRO A 72 -11.47 -10.16 10.70
C PRO A 72 -10.01 -10.56 10.47
N ASP A 73 -9.27 -10.84 11.56
CA ASP A 73 -7.83 -11.16 11.49
C ASP A 73 -7.53 -12.37 10.60
N ASP A 74 -8.38 -13.40 10.64
CA ASP A 74 -8.29 -14.59 9.80
C ASP A 74 -8.49 -14.32 8.29
N ARG A 75 -8.98 -13.12 7.94
CA ARG A 75 -9.16 -12.66 6.56
C ARG A 75 -8.25 -11.50 6.17
N MET A 76 -7.31 -11.14 7.02
CA MET A 76 -6.39 -10.02 6.76
C MET A 76 -5.53 -10.27 5.52
N GLU A 77 -5.00 -11.50 5.37
CA GLU A 77 -4.22 -11.89 4.19
C GLU A 77 -5.05 -11.80 2.90
N GLU A 78 -6.31 -12.24 2.93
CA GLU A 78 -7.21 -12.15 1.78
C GLU A 78 -7.47 -10.69 1.38
N ALA A 79 -7.65 -9.80 2.36
CA ALA A 79 -7.83 -8.37 2.10
C ALA A 79 -6.58 -7.73 1.47
N GLN A 80 -5.39 -8.12 1.93
CA GLN A 80 -4.12 -7.66 1.35
C GLN A 80 -3.94 -8.18 -0.08
N GLN A 81 -4.21 -9.46 -0.33
CA GLN A 81 -4.17 -10.05 -1.67
C GLN A 81 -5.16 -9.36 -2.61
N MET A 82 -6.37 -9.05 -2.12
CA MET A 82 -7.39 -8.35 -2.91
C MET A 82 -6.94 -6.93 -3.27
N TYR A 83 -6.35 -6.20 -2.33
CA TYR A 83 -5.78 -4.88 -2.59
C TYR A 83 -4.68 -4.94 -3.67
N HIS A 84 -3.77 -5.91 -3.56
CA HIS A 84 -2.74 -6.10 -4.56
C HIS A 84 -3.34 -6.38 -5.95
N ARG A 85 -4.32 -7.29 -6.03
CA ARG A 85 -5.03 -7.60 -7.28
C ARG A 85 -5.70 -6.37 -7.90
N GLN A 86 -6.34 -5.51 -7.10
CA GLN A 86 -6.91 -4.25 -7.57
C GLN A 86 -5.84 -3.33 -8.16
N ARG A 87 -4.68 -3.19 -7.50
CA ARG A 87 -3.56 -2.40 -8.04
C ARG A 87 -3.08 -2.93 -9.37
N VAL A 88 -2.99 -4.24 -9.54
CA VAL A 88 -2.62 -4.87 -10.81
C VAL A 88 -3.67 -4.57 -11.90
N LEU A 89 -4.96 -4.71 -11.60
CA LEU A 89 -6.05 -4.40 -12.54
C LEU A 89 -6.06 -2.92 -12.96
N MET A 90 -5.70 -2.01 -12.05
CA MET A 90 -5.53 -0.58 -12.34
C MET A 90 -4.20 -0.25 -13.03
N GLY A 91 -3.35 -1.24 -13.30
CA GLY A 91 -2.01 -1.06 -13.86
C GLY A 91 -1.04 -0.29 -12.93
N LEU A 92 -1.31 -0.25 -11.63
CA LEU A 92 -0.49 0.46 -10.62
C LEU A 92 0.53 -0.44 -9.92
N ALA A 93 0.45 -1.75 -10.12
CA ALA A 93 1.37 -2.74 -9.58
C ALA A 93 1.74 -3.76 -10.64
N ASP A 94 2.94 -4.34 -10.49
CA ASP A 94 3.39 -5.43 -11.34
C ASP A 94 2.68 -6.74 -10.93
N PRO A 95 2.02 -7.46 -11.87
CA PRO A 95 1.47 -8.78 -11.63
C PRO A 95 2.45 -9.80 -11.04
N ARG A 96 3.75 -9.66 -11.34
CA ARG A 96 4.82 -10.55 -10.85
C ARG A 96 5.34 -10.17 -9.46
N GLY A 97 4.90 -9.04 -8.90
CA GLY A 97 5.33 -8.59 -7.58
C GLY A 97 5.25 -9.68 -6.49
N PRO A 98 4.12 -10.40 -6.34
CA PRO A 98 3.99 -11.45 -5.32
C PRO A 98 4.97 -12.61 -5.53
N GLU A 99 5.21 -13.01 -6.78
CA GLU A 99 6.19 -14.05 -7.10
C GLU A 99 7.61 -13.61 -6.75
N ILE A 100 7.96 -12.37 -7.12
CA ILE A 100 9.26 -11.77 -6.79
C ILE A 100 9.45 -11.69 -5.27
N HIS A 101 8.42 -11.32 -4.51
CA HIS A 101 8.53 -11.30 -3.04
C HIS A 101 8.59 -12.70 -2.42
N ALA A 102 7.87 -13.68 -2.96
CA ALA A 102 7.82 -15.03 -2.41
C ALA A 102 9.08 -15.87 -2.71
N ARG A 103 9.67 -15.69 -3.89
CA ARG A 103 10.80 -16.51 -4.39
C ARG A 103 12.08 -15.71 -4.59
N GLY A 104 12.01 -14.39 -4.61
CA GLY A 104 13.14 -13.53 -4.91
C GLY A 104 14.19 -13.52 -3.80
N THR A 105 15.40 -13.16 -4.20
CA THR A 105 16.48 -12.86 -3.26
C THR A 105 16.41 -11.39 -2.89
N VAL A 106 16.61 -11.10 -1.60
CA VAL A 106 16.69 -9.74 -1.07
C VAL A 106 18.13 -9.26 -1.12
N THR A 107 18.34 -8.07 -1.68
CA THR A 107 19.65 -7.41 -1.74
C THR A 107 19.48 -5.90 -1.52
N THR A 108 20.57 -5.22 -1.17
CA THR A 108 20.58 -3.77 -1.06
C THR A 108 20.91 -3.15 -2.41
N GLY A 109 20.03 -2.30 -2.91
CA GLY A 109 20.24 -1.50 -4.11
C GLY A 109 20.38 -0.01 -3.80
N VAL A 110 20.87 0.75 -4.78
CA VAL A 110 20.97 2.22 -4.73
C VAL A 110 20.17 2.81 -5.88
N ILE A 111 19.32 3.81 -5.57
CA ILE A 111 18.60 4.56 -6.60
C ILE A 111 19.59 5.39 -7.41
N MET A 112 19.66 5.14 -8.70
CA MET A 112 20.55 5.83 -9.63
C MET A 112 19.87 6.99 -10.35
N SER A 113 18.59 6.84 -10.68
CA SER A 113 17.77 7.90 -11.28
C SER A 113 16.30 7.74 -10.94
N VAL A 114 15.57 8.86 -11.00
CA VAL A 114 14.13 8.97 -10.80
C VAL A 114 13.62 9.93 -11.86
N THR A 115 12.97 9.43 -12.89
CA THR A 115 12.55 10.21 -14.06
C THR A 115 11.03 10.14 -14.22
N PRO A 116 10.29 11.26 -14.12
CA PRO A 116 8.86 11.27 -14.42
C PRO A 116 8.60 10.86 -15.87
N THR A 117 7.65 9.96 -16.09
CA THR A 117 7.25 9.54 -17.44
C THR A 117 6.27 10.53 -18.08
N GLY A 118 5.70 11.44 -17.29
CA GLY A 118 4.60 12.32 -17.69
C GLY A 118 3.21 11.66 -17.61
N GLU A 119 3.15 10.36 -17.32
CA GLU A 119 1.89 9.64 -17.17
C GLU A 119 1.29 9.83 -15.77
N ILE A 120 -0.02 10.04 -15.69
CA ILE A 120 -0.78 10.02 -14.44
C ILE A 120 -1.89 8.98 -14.58
N ARG A 121 -1.91 8.00 -13.67
CA ARG A 121 -2.90 6.91 -13.66
C ARG A 121 -3.57 6.84 -12.30
N HIS A 122 -4.89 7.08 -12.25
CA HIS A 122 -5.66 7.10 -10.99
C HIS A 122 -5.02 7.96 -9.87
N GLY A 123 -4.49 9.13 -10.22
CA GLY A 123 -3.82 10.03 -9.27
C GLY A 123 -2.40 9.60 -8.85
N HIS A 124 -1.86 8.54 -9.45
CA HIS A 124 -0.47 8.09 -9.26
C HIS A 124 0.38 8.56 -10.42
N THR A 125 1.57 9.08 -10.12
CA THR A 125 2.52 9.54 -11.14
C THR A 125 3.38 8.38 -11.60
N GLY A 126 3.47 8.19 -12.91
CA GLY A 126 4.41 7.27 -13.54
C GLY A 126 5.83 7.79 -13.44
N ILE A 127 6.71 6.98 -12.88
CA ILE A 127 8.14 7.27 -12.72
C ILE A 127 8.93 6.08 -13.23
N GLU A 128 9.94 6.32 -14.05
CA GLU A 128 11.01 5.37 -14.29
C GLU A 128 12.08 5.51 -13.20
N ILE A 129 12.34 4.42 -12.49
CA ILE A 129 13.37 4.36 -11.44
C ILE A 129 14.45 3.40 -11.90
N ALA A 130 15.70 3.87 -11.96
CA ALA A 130 16.86 3.00 -12.15
C ALA A 130 17.51 2.69 -10.81
N VAL A 131 17.80 1.42 -10.57
CA VAL A 131 18.42 0.90 -9.34
C VAL A 131 19.64 0.08 -9.71
N ARG A 132 20.74 0.31 -8.99
CA ARG A 132 21.95 -0.50 -9.08
C ARG A 132 22.04 -1.43 -7.88
N PHE A 133 22.20 -2.73 -8.11
CA PHE A 133 22.37 -3.72 -7.04
C PHE A 133 23.30 -4.85 -7.49
N ARG A 134 23.63 -5.77 -6.57
CA ARG A 134 24.39 -6.97 -6.89
C ARG A 134 23.46 -8.14 -7.16
N ASP A 135 23.64 -8.80 -8.30
CA ASP A 135 22.97 -10.07 -8.61
C ASP A 135 23.53 -11.22 -7.76
N LEU A 136 22.95 -12.43 -7.90
CA LEU A 136 23.43 -13.62 -7.19
C LEU A 136 24.84 -14.08 -7.64
N GLY A 137 25.27 -13.70 -8.85
CA GLY A 137 26.62 -13.93 -9.34
C GLY A 137 27.66 -12.95 -8.76
N GLY A 138 27.21 -11.95 -7.98
CA GLY A 138 28.04 -10.89 -7.42
C GLY A 138 28.32 -9.72 -8.37
N ASN A 139 27.76 -9.74 -9.58
CA ASN A 139 27.93 -8.67 -10.56
C ASN A 139 27.08 -7.46 -10.18
N LEU A 140 27.62 -6.26 -10.43
CA LEU A 140 26.84 -5.03 -10.32
C LEU A 140 25.98 -4.87 -11.58
N VAL A 141 24.67 -4.80 -11.39
CA VAL A 141 23.70 -4.66 -12.47
C VAL A 141 22.85 -3.41 -12.27
N ASP A 142 22.55 -2.74 -13.39
CA ASP A 142 21.63 -1.60 -13.44
C ASP A 142 20.32 -2.07 -14.05
N ARG A 143 19.22 -1.87 -13.33
CA ARG A 143 17.87 -2.20 -13.80
C ARG A 143 16.96 -1.01 -13.63
N SER A 144 16.15 -0.74 -14.63
CA SER A 144 15.11 0.29 -14.55
C SER A 144 13.73 -0.31 -14.69
N LYS A 145 12.74 0.36 -14.10
CA LYS A 145 11.34 -0.02 -14.22
C LYS A 145 10.45 1.20 -14.06
N VAL A 146 9.34 1.21 -14.78
CA VAL A 146 8.26 2.17 -14.57
C VAL A 146 7.36 1.69 -13.43
N THR A 147 7.15 2.56 -12.45
CA THR A 147 6.23 2.36 -11.34
C THR A 147 5.28 3.55 -11.20
N PHE A 148 4.11 3.33 -10.61
CA PHE A 148 3.10 4.37 -10.37
C PHE A 148 2.99 4.63 -8.88
N LEU A 149 3.32 5.85 -8.47
CA LEU A 149 3.47 6.22 -7.06
C LEU A 149 2.56 7.38 -6.68
N THR A 150 2.10 7.38 -5.42
CA THR A 150 1.37 8.51 -4.85
C THR A 150 2.33 9.69 -4.59
N PRO A 151 1.83 10.94 -4.48
CA PRO A 151 2.66 12.09 -4.15
C PRO A 151 3.50 11.92 -2.86
N SER A 152 2.95 11.25 -1.85
CA SER A 152 3.66 10.97 -0.59
C SER A 152 4.82 9.99 -0.79
N MET A 153 4.65 8.95 -1.62
CA MET A 153 5.73 8.02 -1.99
C MET A 153 6.83 8.71 -2.80
N LEU A 154 6.46 9.57 -3.76
CA LEU A 154 7.42 10.30 -4.59
C LEU A 154 8.40 11.12 -3.75
N SER A 155 7.91 11.77 -2.69
CA SER A 155 8.75 12.58 -1.79
C SER A 155 9.85 11.79 -1.07
N ARG A 156 9.73 10.45 -1.03
CA ARG A 156 10.70 9.56 -0.37
C ARG A 156 11.78 9.05 -1.33
N LEU A 157 11.61 9.25 -2.64
CA LEU A 157 12.56 8.81 -3.64
C LEU A 157 13.65 9.86 -3.82
N THR A 158 14.90 9.45 -3.61
CA THR A 158 16.06 10.33 -3.77
C THR A 158 17.19 9.54 -4.41
N VAL A 159 17.83 10.11 -5.42
CA VAL A 159 19.03 9.52 -6.03
C VAL A 159 20.12 9.36 -4.97
N GLY A 160 20.80 8.22 -4.96
CA GLY A 160 21.78 7.83 -3.96
C GLY A 160 21.21 7.14 -2.72
N ARG A 161 19.88 7.11 -2.54
CA ARG A 161 19.25 6.39 -1.43
C ARG A 161 19.39 4.88 -1.60
N GLN A 162 19.72 4.19 -0.50
CA GLN A 162 19.69 2.73 -0.42
C GLN A 162 18.26 2.22 -0.19
N ILE A 163 17.90 1.14 -0.88
CA ILE A 163 16.60 0.48 -0.79
C ILE A 163 16.77 -1.03 -0.79
N GLU A 164 15.78 -1.74 -0.27
CA GLU A 164 15.68 -3.19 -0.47
C GLU A 164 15.15 -3.48 -1.87
N VAL A 165 15.86 -4.37 -2.56
CA VAL A 165 15.51 -4.88 -3.88
C VAL A 165 15.25 -6.37 -3.76
N PHE A 166 14.11 -6.79 -4.27
CA PHE A 166 13.75 -8.19 -4.44
C PHE A 166 13.91 -8.50 -5.92
N HIS A 167 14.70 -9.51 -6.27
CA HIS A 167 14.84 -9.93 -7.66
C HIS A 167 14.81 -11.45 -7.78
N LEU A 168 14.36 -11.97 -8.92
CA LEU A 168 14.41 -13.41 -9.14
C LEU A 168 15.86 -13.90 -9.31
N PRO A 169 16.21 -15.07 -8.75
CA PRO A 169 17.51 -15.70 -8.95
C PRO A 169 17.87 -15.95 -10.41
N GLU A 170 16.88 -16.38 -11.19
CA GLU A 170 17.02 -16.78 -12.59
C GLU A 170 16.99 -15.60 -13.59
N ASP A 171 16.44 -14.46 -13.18
CA ASP A 171 16.26 -13.28 -14.03
C ASP A 171 16.19 -12.01 -13.17
N ASP A 172 17.31 -11.31 -13.07
CA ASP A 172 17.43 -10.06 -12.31
C ASP A 172 16.66 -8.88 -12.93
N THR A 173 16.13 -9.02 -14.15
CA THR A 173 15.25 -8.02 -14.76
C THR A 173 13.85 -8.06 -14.14
N GLN A 174 13.49 -9.19 -13.52
CA GLN A 174 12.29 -9.31 -12.70
C GLN A 174 12.60 -8.85 -11.28
N PHE A 175 12.37 -7.56 -11.00
CA PHE A 175 12.60 -7.00 -9.68
C PHE A 175 11.45 -6.12 -9.18
N SER A 176 11.35 -6.06 -7.85
CA SER A 176 10.56 -5.10 -7.10
C SER A 176 11.44 -4.44 -6.04
N PHE A 177 10.97 -3.34 -5.48
CA PHE A 177 11.67 -2.63 -4.43
C PHE A 177 10.67 -2.07 -3.44
N ALA A 178 11.04 -2.08 -2.16
CA ALA A 178 10.23 -1.51 -1.12
C ALA A 178 10.37 0.03 -1.12
N VAL A 179 9.53 0.72 -1.91
CA VAL A 179 9.19 2.14 -1.62
C VAL A 179 8.15 2.20 -0.50
N ASP A 180 7.42 1.10 -0.37
CA ASP A 180 6.41 0.77 0.62
C ASP A 180 6.98 -0.23 1.63
N THR A 181 7.50 0.26 2.75
CA THR A 181 6.72 -0.08 3.93
C THR A 181 5.50 0.84 3.89
N ILE A 182 4.45 0.40 3.17
CA ILE A 182 3.11 0.73 3.64
C ILE A 182 3.12 0.17 5.04
N ASP A 183 3.06 1.06 6.03
CA ASP A 183 2.40 0.79 7.29
C ASP A 183 1.02 0.20 6.96
N VAL A 184 0.97 -1.10 6.67
CA VAL A 184 0.01 -1.90 7.40
C VAL A 184 0.74 -1.99 8.72
N GLY A 185 0.32 -1.18 9.68
CA GLY A 185 0.94 -1.20 11.01
C GLY A 185 1.08 -2.65 11.47
N PRO A 186 2.06 -2.93 12.36
CA PRO A 186 2.19 -4.28 12.89
C PRO A 186 0.82 -4.77 13.32
N ALA A 187 0.49 -6.03 13.01
CA ALA A 187 -0.59 -6.71 13.70
C ALA A 187 -0.36 -6.44 15.19
N ALA A 188 -1.29 -5.72 15.81
CA ALA A 188 -1.19 -5.42 17.22
C ALA A 188 -1.18 -6.76 17.96
N GLU A 189 -0.05 -7.10 18.56
CA GLU A 189 0.00 -8.06 19.67
C GLU A 189 -0.65 -7.46 20.91
#